data_AF-A0A7V9B122-F1
#
_entry.id   AF-A0A7V9B122-F1
#
_cell.length_a   1.000
_cell.length_b   1.000
_cell.length_c   1.000
_cell.angle_alpha   90.00
_cell.angle_beta   90.00
_cell.angle_gamma   90.00
#
_symmetry.space_group_name_H-M   'P 1'
#
loop_
_entity.id
_entity.type
_entity.pdbx_description
1 polymer ?
#
loop_
_entity_poly.entity_id
_entity_poly.type
_entity_poly.pdbx_seq_one_letter_code
_entity_poly.pdbx_strand_id
1 'polypeptide(L)' 'MGSPFAEPSRDREVVVALVTREAAEECAPDDCVLHPVLDVCAREAVTTLWDSRIKTFVPLLALRRVRSCFRAGSCATSDW' A
#
# COMPACT_ATOMS: atom_id res chain seq x y z
N MET A 1 -1.80 28.86 9.40
CA MET A 1 -0.67 28.10 8.83
C MET A 1 -0.93 26.63 9.08
N GLY A 2 -1.33 25.87 8.06
CA GLY A 2 -1.51 24.42 8.16
C GLY A 2 -0.16 23.72 7.99
N SER A 3 0.08 22.66 8.77
CA SER A 3 1.28 21.83 8.64
C SER A 3 1.39 21.29 7.21
N PRO A 4 2.57 21.38 6.55
CA PRO A 4 2.79 20.82 5.21
C PRO A 4 2.75 19.28 5.22
N PHE A 5 2.75 18.68 6.40
CA PHE A 5 2.50 17.27 6.61
C PHE A 5 1.08 17.16 7.16
N ALA A 6 0.13 16.82 6.29
CA ALA A 6 -1.20 16.41 6.72
C ALA A 6 -1.04 15.35 7.83
N GLU A 7 -1.82 15.47 8.90
CA GLU A 7 -1.78 14.46 9.96
C GLU A 7 -2.00 13.08 9.32
N PRO A 8 -1.09 12.10 9.54
CA PRO A 8 -1.30 10.77 9.02
C PRO A 8 -2.65 10.28 9.54
N SER A 9 -3.51 9.78 8.64
CA SER A 9 -4.77 9.20 9.06
C SER A 9 -4.48 8.17 10.13
N ARG A 10 -5.02 8.38 11.34
CA ARG A 10 -4.80 7.44 12.46
C ARG A 10 -5.47 6.09 12.22
N ASP A 11 -6.25 5.99 11.16
CA ASP A 11 -6.93 4.79 10.72
C ASP A 11 -6.10 4.04 9.65
N ARG A 12 -5.74 2.81 9.99
CA ARG A 12 -5.00 1.89 9.13
C ARG A 12 -5.80 1.55 7.87
N GLU A 13 -7.11 1.36 7.99
CA GLU A 13 -7.97 0.96 6.88
C GLU A 13 -8.07 2.07 5.83
N VAL A 14 -8.03 3.33 6.25
CA VAL A 14 -7.95 4.48 5.33
C VAL A 14 -6.64 4.47 4.55
N VAL A 15 -5.53 4.13 5.19
CA VAL A 15 -4.23 4.01 4.49
C VAL A 15 -4.23 2.83 3.54
N VAL A 16 -4.80 1.69 3.91
CA VAL A 16 -4.97 0.54 3.01
C VAL A 16 -5.79 0.95 1.79
N ALA A 17 -6.96 1.53 1.98
CA ALA A 17 -7.83 1.95 0.87
C ALA A 17 -7.14 2.96 -0.06
N LEU A 18 -6.38 3.90 0.51
CA LEU A 18 -5.56 4.83 -0.27
C LEU A 18 -4.52 4.07 -1.10
N VAL A 19 -3.72 3.21 -0.49
CA VAL A 19 -2.67 2.45 -1.19
C VAL A 19 -3.28 1.55 -2.27
N THR A 20 -4.37 0.84 -1.99
CA THR A 20 -5.07 -0.01 -2.97
C THR A 20 -5.55 0.81 -4.16
N ARG A 21 -6.18 1.98 -3.92
CA ARG A 21 -6.65 2.85 -5.00
C ARG A 21 -5.51 3.34 -5.87
N GLU A 22 -4.46 3.92 -5.27
CA GLU A 22 -3.31 4.43 -6.02
C GLU A 22 -2.59 3.31 -6.78
N ALA A 23 -2.56 2.09 -6.23
CA ALA A 23 -1.95 0.94 -6.88
C ALA A 23 -2.83 0.39 -8.04
N ALA A 24 -4.15 0.51 -7.95
CA ALA A 24 -5.09 0.06 -8.98
C ALA A 24 -5.02 0.93 -10.26
N GLU A 25 -4.68 2.22 -10.12
CA GLU A 25 -4.41 3.11 -11.27
C GLU A 25 -3.24 2.61 -12.12
N GLU A 26 -2.27 1.91 -11.52
CA GLU A 26 -1.10 1.34 -12.22
C GLU A 26 -1.25 -0.14 -12.57
N CYS A 27 -2.10 -0.86 -11.86
CA CYS A 27 -2.36 -2.28 -12.02
C CYS A 27 -3.84 -2.48 -12.36
N ALA A 28 -4.21 -2.09 -13.57
CA ALA A 28 -5.57 -2.21 -14.08
C ALA A 28 -6.01 -3.70 -14.17
N PRO A 29 -7.31 -4.01 -14.02
CA PRO A 29 -7.82 -5.37 -14.00
C PRO A 29 -7.40 -6.23 -15.19
N ASP A 30 -7.38 -5.64 -16.39
CA ASP A 30 -7.16 -6.37 -17.64
C ASP A 30 -5.66 -6.48 -18.00
N ASP A 31 -4.81 -5.62 -17.43
CA ASP A 31 -3.40 -5.49 -17.81
C ASP A 31 -2.42 -5.97 -16.73
N CYS A 32 -2.92 -6.27 -15.53
CA CYS A 32 -2.08 -6.61 -14.39
C CYS A 32 -2.54 -7.88 -13.66
N VAL A 33 -1.69 -8.90 -13.72
CA VAL A 33 -1.95 -10.23 -13.12
C VAL A 33 -2.12 -10.19 -11.60
N LEU A 34 -1.63 -9.14 -10.95
CA LEU A 34 -1.72 -8.96 -9.50
C LEU A 34 -2.97 -8.20 -9.05
N HIS A 35 -3.79 -7.69 -9.98
CA HIS A 35 -5.02 -6.97 -9.64
C HIS A 35 -5.93 -7.75 -8.68
N PRO A 36 -6.15 -9.08 -8.83
CA PRO A 36 -7.01 -9.85 -7.92
C PRO A 36 -6.52 -9.92 -6.47
N VAL A 37 -5.22 -9.75 -6.25
CA VAL A 37 -4.59 -9.83 -4.91
C VAL A 37 -4.11 -8.47 -4.40
N LEU A 38 -4.47 -7.38 -5.11
CA LEU A 38 -3.99 -6.03 -4.82
C LEU A 38 -4.34 -5.55 -3.41
N ASP A 39 -5.57 -5.82 -2.96
CA ASP A 39 -6.03 -5.44 -1.62
C ASP A 39 -5.23 -6.17 -0.53
N VAL A 40 -4.96 -7.46 -0.72
CA VAL A 40 -4.15 -8.27 0.21
C VAL A 40 -2.72 -7.71 0.29
N CYS A 41 -2.11 -7.45 -0.87
CA CYS A 41 -0.78 -6.84 -0.96
C CYS A 41 -0.71 -5.47 -0.26
N ALA A 42 -1.72 -4.63 -0.45
CA ALA A 42 -1.78 -3.32 0.20
C ALA A 42 -1.94 -3.47 1.72
N ARG A 43 -2.85 -4.35 2.19
CA ARG A 43 -3.07 -4.63 3.61
C ARG A 43 -1.80 -5.08 4.32
N GLU A 44 -1.08 -6.02 3.74
CA GLU A 44 0.16 -6.53 4.34
C GLU A 44 1.28 -5.51 4.30
N ALA A 45 1.44 -4.79 3.18
CA ALA A 45 2.44 -3.74 3.07
C ALA A 45 2.22 -2.65 4.13
N VAL A 46 0.96 -2.22 4.32
CA VAL A 46 0.59 -1.26 5.37
C VAL A 46 0.80 -1.86 6.75
N THR A 47 0.34 -3.09 7.01
CA THR A 47 0.46 -3.75 8.31
C THR A 47 1.92 -3.91 8.74
N THR A 48 2.79 -4.36 7.82
CA THR A 48 4.24 -4.50 8.05
C THR A 48 4.89 -3.19 8.47
N LEU A 49 4.38 -2.07 7.95
CA LEU A 49 4.94 -0.74 8.19
C LEU A 49 4.22 0.03 9.31
N TRP A 50 3.05 -0.44 9.77
CA TRP A 50 2.18 0.30 10.70
C TRP A 50 2.81 0.50 12.09
N ASP A 51 3.59 -0.47 12.54
CA ASP A 51 4.32 -0.41 13.82
C ASP A 51 5.71 0.20 13.70
N SER A 52 6.07 0.70 12.51
CA SER A 52 7.33 1.40 12.28
C SER A 52 7.39 2.74 13.01
N ARG A 53 8.61 3.19 13.33
CA ARG A 53 8.88 4.52 13.90
C ARG A 53 8.60 5.68 12.93
N ILE A 54 8.40 5.39 11.65
CA ILE A 54 8.18 6.35 10.57
C ILE A 54 6.75 6.27 10.00
N LYS A 55 5.75 6.33 10.89
CA LYS A 55 4.31 6.18 10.56
C LYS A 55 3.82 7.15 9.48
N THR A 56 4.33 8.39 9.47
CA THR A 56 3.97 9.43 8.49
C THR A 56 4.22 9.00 7.04
N PHE A 57 5.20 8.12 6.81
CA PHE A 57 5.59 7.67 5.46
C PHE A 57 4.98 6.33 5.07
N VAL A 58 4.16 5.72 5.93
CA VAL A 58 3.58 4.40 5.69
C VAL A 58 2.84 4.33 4.35
N PRO A 59 1.97 5.29 3.96
CA PRO A 59 1.29 5.21 2.67
C PRO A 59 2.27 5.13 1.48
N LEU A 60 3.31 5.98 1.50
CA LEU A 60 4.30 6.05 0.42
C LEU A 60 5.17 4.79 0.37
N LEU A 61 5.60 4.29 1.52
CA LEU A 61 6.43 3.09 1.62
C LEU A 61 5.64 1.81 1.26
N ALA A 62 4.37 1.74 1.68
CA ALA A 62 3.48 0.64 1.32
C ALA A 62 3.22 0.62 -0.19
N LEU A 63 2.87 1.77 -0.78
CA LEU A 63 2.68 1.89 -2.23
C LEU A 63 3.95 1.52 -3.01
N ARG A 64 5.13 1.97 -2.56
CA ARG A 64 6.41 1.58 -3.17
C ARG A 64 6.64 0.06 -3.12
N ARG A 65 6.24 -0.60 -2.02
CA ARG A 65 6.35 -2.05 -1.89
C ARG A 65 5.41 -2.76 -2.87
N VAL A 66 4.14 -2.34 -2.95
CA VAL A 66 3.16 -2.88 -3.90
C VAL A 66 3.61 -2.70 -5.36
N ARG A 67 4.13 -1.53 -5.73
CA ARG A 67 4.72 -1.30 -7.06
C ARG A 67 5.91 -2.20 -7.37
N SER A 68 6.68 -2.57 -6.34
CA SER A 68 7.77 -3.53 -6.50
C SER A 68 7.24 -4.94 -6.82
N CYS A 69 6.08 -5.30 -6.26
CA CYS A 69 5.39 -6.55 -6.58
C CYS A 69 4.95 -6.60 -8.05
N PHE A 70 4.45 -5.48 -8.60
CA PHE A 70 4.10 -5.39 -10.03
C PHE A 70 5.29 -5.75 -10.92
N ARG A 71 6.46 -5.17 -10.64
CA ARG A 71 7.69 -5.45 -11.40
C ARG A 71 8.20 -6.88 -11.23
N ALA A 72 7.99 -7.46 -10.05
CA ALA A 72 8.38 -8.84 -9.76
C ALA A 72 7.36 -9.87 -10.29
N GLY A 73 6.18 -9.43 -10.73
CA GLY A 73 5.07 -10.31 -11.10
C GLY A 73 4.53 -11.15 -9.94
N SER A 74 4.94 -10.84 -8.71
CA SER A 74 4.57 -11.59 -7.51
C SER A 74 4.54 -10.68 -6.29
N CYS A 75 3.62 -10.97 -5.39
CA CYS A 75 3.49 -10.28 -4.12
C CYS A 75 3.83 -11.26 -3.02
N ALA A 76 4.89 -10.97 -2.27
CA ALA A 76 5.29 -11.79 -1.14
C ALA A 76 4.32 -11.52 0.00
N THR A 77 3.21 -12.27 0.00
CA THR A 77 2.28 -12.30 1.11
C THR A 77 2.86 -13.13 2.23
N SER A 78 2.82 -12.61 3.45
CA SER A 78 3.29 -13.36 4.62
C SER A 78 2.15 -14.27 5.05
N ASP A 79 2.17 -15.53 4.61
CA ASP A 79 1.26 -16.57 5.13
C ASP A 79 1.37 -16.62 6.67
N TRP A 80 0.35 -16.09 7.35
CA TRP A 80 0.12 -16.22 8.79
C TRP A 80 -1.32 -16.64 9.04
#